data_AF-A0A3N0EBV9-F1
#
_entry.id   AF-A0A3N0EBV9-F1
#
_cell.length_a   1.000
_cell.length_b   1.000
_cell.length_c   1.000
_cell.angle_alpha   90.00
_cell.angle_beta   90.00
_cell.angle_gamma   90.00
#
_symmetry.space_group_name_H-M   'P 1'
#
loop_
_entity.id
_entity.type
_entity.pdbx_description
1 polymer ?
#
loop_
_entity_poly.entity_id
_entity_poly.type
_entity_poly.pdbx_seq_one_letter_code
_entity_poly.pdbx_strand_id
1 'polypeptide(L)'
;MAQQDARRLVERFLVGGVVASPGHAAYTTTPAGRLRQRFAEQDGRQANDPVRAARVILRAVEDPESPLRLPLGPEAIDRIREKITGQAEDLDSYETLARDTRF
;
A
#
# COMPACT_ATOMS: atom_id res chain seq x y z
N MET A 1 2.45 31.05 8.23
CA MET A 1 2.07 30.42 9.52
C MET A 1 1.31 29.10 9.36
N ALA A 2 0.34 28.97 8.45
CA ALA A 2 -0.44 27.73 8.27
C ALA A 2 0.36 26.47 7.83
N GLN A 3 1.47 26.66 7.11
CA GLN A 3 2.29 25.57 6.57
C GLN A 3 3.20 24.91 7.63
N GLN A 4 3.48 25.59 8.74
CA GLN A 4 4.25 25.05 9.87
C GLN A 4 3.38 24.19 10.81
N ASP A 5 2.10 24.54 10.96
CA ASP A 5 1.15 23.75 11.78
C ASP A 5 0.79 22.43 11.12
N ALA A 6 0.60 22.40 9.79
CA ALA A 6 0.39 21.16 9.05
C ALA A 6 1.58 20.20 9.19
N ARG A 7 2.81 20.73 9.17
CA ARG A 7 4.03 19.95 9.32
C ARG A 7 4.18 19.32 10.71
N ARG A 8 3.79 20.06 11.77
CA ARG A 8 3.76 19.54 13.16
C ARG A 8 2.64 18.53 13.41
N LEU A 9 1.47 18.72 12.79
CA LEU A 9 0.35 17.78 12.90
C LEU A 9 0.69 16.43 12.26
N VAL A 10 1.33 16.49 11.09
CA VAL A 10 1.84 15.30 10.38
C VAL A 10 2.90 14.60 11.23
N GLU A 11 3.94 15.29 11.71
CA GLU A 11 4.98 14.67 12.56
C GLU A 11 4.41 13.99 13.82
N ARG A 12 3.34 14.54 14.41
CA ARG A 12 2.67 13.95 15.57
C ARG A 12 1.79 12.73 15.24
N PHE A 13 1.25 12.68 14.03
CA PHE A 13 0.47 11.53 13.53
C PHE A 13 1.37 10.39 13.02
N LEU A 14 2.55 10.73 12.47
CA LEU A 14 3.49 9.78 11.91
C LEU A 14 4.26 8.96 12.95
N VAL A 15 4.27 9.37 14.22
CA VAL A 15 4.93 8.65 15.34
C VAL A 15 3.94 7.71 16.07
N GLY A 16 2.66 7.72 15.70
CA GLY A 16 1.64 6.89 16.35
C GLY A 16 1.64 5.44 15.85
N GLY A 17 1.60 4.49 16.78
CA GLY A 17 1.30 3.09 16.51
C GLY A 17 -0.15 2.87 16.05
N VAL A 18 -0.55 1.62 15.90
CA VAL A 18 -1.90 1.23 15.48
C VAL A 18 -2.95 1.80 16.44
N VAL A 19 -3.71 2.80 15.98
CA VAL A 19 -4.89 3.32 16.68
C VAL A 19 -6.11 2.51 16.23
N ALA A 20 -6.57 1.60 17.08
CA ALA A 20 -7.71 0.73 16.77
C ALA A 20 -8.93 1.08 17.62
N SER A 21 -10.09 1.26 16.96
CA SER A 21 -11.37 1.29 17.66
C SER A 21 -11.66 -0.04 18.38
N PRO A 22 -12.50 -0.06 19.42
CA PRO A 22 -12.93 -1.32 20.05
C PRO A 22 -13.51 -2.29 19.02
N GLY A 23 -13.12 -3.57 19.09
CA GLY A 23 -13.69 -4.62 18.25
C GLY A 23 -15.12 -4.96 18.68
N HIS A 24 -15.95 -5.37 17.73
CA HIS A 24 -17.31 -5.83 18.03
C HIS A 24 -17.33 -7.33 18.35
N ALA A 25 -18.07 -7.72 19.39
CA ALA A 25 -18.07 -9.08 19.94
C ALA A 25 -18.41 -10.16 18.89
N ALA A 26 -19.33 -9.86 17.97
CA ALA A 26 -19.74 -10.78 16.89
C ALA A 26 -18.60 -11.20 15.95
N TYR A 27 -17.50 -10.44 15.88
CA TYR A 27 -16.40 -10.73 14.95
C TYR A 27 -15.19 -11.40 15.61
N THR A 28 -15.20 -11.65 16.92
CA THR A 28 -14.04 -12.15 17.68
C THR A 28 -13.46 -13.45 17.13
N THR A 29 -14.30 -14.42 16.74
CA THR A 29 -13.90 -15.73 16.20
C THR A 29 -13.79 -15.74 14.66
N THR A 30 -14.10 -14.63 14.01
CA THR A 30 -14.08 -14.52 12.54
C THR A 30 -12.68 -14.16 12.03
N PRO A 31 -12.41 -14.32 10.71
CA PRO A 31 -11.19 -13.80 10.11
C PRO A 31 -10.95 -12.31 10.38
N ALA A 32 -12.01 -11.50 10.43
CA ALA A 32 -11.90 -10.07 10.74
C ALA A 32 -11.37 -9.83 12.17
N GLY A 33 -11.86 -10.57 13.17
CA GLY A 33 -11.35 -10.50 14.54
C GLY A 33 -9.88 -10.90 14.64
N ARG A 34 -9.51 -12.01 14.00
CA ARG A 34 -8.10 -12.45 13.92
C ARG A 34 -7.21 -11.42 13.23
N LEU A 35 -7.69 -10.80 12.17
CA LEU A 35 -6.94 -9.77 11.44
C LEU A 35 -6.71 -8.53 12.32
N ARG A 36 -7.71 -8.08 13.08
CA ARG A 36 -7.53 -6.99 14.05
C ARG A 36 -6.47 -7.31 15.10
N GLN A 37 -6.50 -8.53 15.64
CA GLN A 37 -5.50 -8.97 16.60
C GLN A 37 -4.09 -8.93 15.99
N ARG A 38 -3.92 -9.44 14.76
CA ARG A 38 -2.63 -9.40 14.05
C ARG A 38 -2.11 -7.98 13.83
N PHE A 39 -2.97 -7.02 13.49
CA PHE A 39 -2.53 -5.63 13.34
C PHE A 39 -2.04 -5.04 14.66
N ALA A 40 -2.70 -5.34 15.77
CA ALA A 40 -2.23 -4.93 17.09
C ALA A 40 -0.87 -5.57 17.45
N GLU A 41 -0.67 -6.84 17.12
CA GLU A 41 0.59 -7.56 17.34
C GLU A 41 1.75 -7.03 16.46
N GLN A 42 1.44 -6.53 15.27
CA GLN A 42 2.40 -5.95 14.33
C GLN A 42 2.77 -4.49 14.64
N ASP A 43 2.09 -3.86 15.60
CA ASP A 43 2.38 -2.47 15.95
C ASP A 43 3.84 -2.29 16.40
N GLY A 44 4.52 -1.29 15.83
CA GLY A 44 5.96 -1.07 16.02
C GLY A 44 6.89 -2.16 15.45
N ARG A 45 6.36 -3.24 14.85
CA ARG A 45 7.13 -4.34 14.23
C ARG A 45 6.86 -4.47 12.73
N GLN A 46 6.48 -3.37 12.10
CA GLN A 46 6.23 -3.33 10.67
C GLN A 46 7.51 -3.69 9.91
N ALA A 47 7.38 -4.47 8.83
CA ALA A 47 8.51 -4.88 8.00
C ALA A 47 9.19 -3.68 7.31
N ASN A 48 8.42 -2.61 7.08
CA ASN A 48 8.85 -1.38 6.42
C ASN A 48 8.67 -0.17 7.35
N ASP A 49 9.38 0.93 7.07
CA ASP A 49 9.32 2.18 7.85
C ASP A 49 8.07 3.01 7.46
N PRO A 50 7.04 3.09 8.33
CA PRO A 50 5.80 3.81 8.03
C PRO A 50 6.00 5.33 7.94
N VAL A 51 6.97 5.89 8.66
CA VAL A 51 7.29 7.33 8.63
C VAL A 51 7.89 7.71 7.27
N ARG A 52 8.78 6.86 6.73
CA ARG A 52 9.29 7.04 5.36
C ARG A 52 8.18 6.88 4.33
N ALA A 53 7.34 5.86 4.46
CA ALA A 53 6.23 5.65 3.54
C ALA A 53 5.29 6.86 3.46
N ALA A 54 4.89 7.41 4.60
CA ALA A 54 4.03 8.59 4.64
C ALA A 54 4.70 9.84 4.06
N ARG A 55 6.00 10.05 4.28
CA ARG A 55 6.75 11.13 3.62
C ARG A 55 6.74 11.01 2.10
N VAL A 56 6.84 9.79 1.57
CA VAL A 56 6.74 9.53 0.13
C VAL A 56 5.34 9.84 -0.39
N ILE A 57 4.28 9.47 0.35
CA ILE A 57 2.89 9.81 0.00
C ILE A 57 2.70 11.32 -0.05
N LEU A 58 3.16 12.06 0.96
CA LEU A 58 3.01 13.51 1.00
C LEU A 58 3.71 14.18 -0.18
N ARG A 59 4.93 13.73 -0.50
CA ARG A 59 5.65 14.19 -1.70
C ARG A 59 4.84 13.91 -2.97
N ALA A 60 4.27 12.71 -3.10
CA ALA A 60 3.49 12.31 -4.27
C ALA A 60 2.18 13.11 -4.43
N VAL A 61 1.62 13.65 -3.34
CA VAL A 61 0.43 14.53 -3.40
C VAL A 61 0.80 15.95 -3.86
N GLU A 62 1.99 16.42 -3.51
CA GLU A 62 2.49 17.74 -3.88
C GLU A 62 3.14 17.78 -5.28
N ASP A 63 3.41 16.62 -5.88
CA ASP A 63 4.07 16.48 -7.18
C ASP A 63 3.03 16.32 -8.31
N PRO A 64 2.90 17.29 -9.23
CA PRO A 64 1.96 17.21 -10.35
C PRO A 64 2.28 16.09 -11.34
N GLU A 65 3.53 15.61 -11.38
CA GLU A 65 3.98 14.51 -12.26
C GLU A 65 3.97 13.15 -11.54
N SER A 66 3.33 13.08 -10.37
CA SER A 66 3.23 11.86 -9.56
C SER A 66 2.52 10.73 -10.32
N PRO A 67 3.01 9.49 -10.21
CA PRO A 67 2.37 8.35 -10.89
C PRO A 67 1.02 8.03 -10.27
N LEU A 68 0.09 7.50 -11.09
CA LEU A 68 -1.22 7.04 -10.62
C LEU A 68 -1.13 5.95 -9.53
N ARG A 69 -0.10 5.10 -9.60
CA ARG A 69 0.15 4.03 -8.62
C ARG A 69 1.52 4.25 -7.98
N LEU A 70 1.55 4.25 -6.65
CA LEU A 70 2.74 4.48 -5.85
C LEU A 70 3.04 3.25 -4.97
N PRO A 71 3.81 2.28 -5.46
CA PRO A 71 4.23 1.14 -4.66
C PRO A 71 5.15 1.60 -3.51
N LEU A 72 4.92 1.09 -2.31
CA LEU A 72 5.69 1.45 -1.11
C LEU A 72 6.33 0.19 -0.54
N GLY A 73 7.66 0.19 -0.44
CA GLY A 73 8.46 -0.95 0.00
C GLY A 73 8.92 -1.86 -1.14
N PRO A 74 10.00 -2.64 -0.92
CA PRO A 74 10.59 -3.49 -1.96
C PRO A 74 9.63 -4.61 -2.39
N GLU A 75 8.89 -5.21 -1.46
CA GLU A 75 8.00 -6.33 -1.78
C GLU A 75 6.85 -5.91 -2.71
N ALA A 76 6.40 -4.66 -2.60
CA ALA A 76 5.38 -4.12 -3.50
C ALA A 76 5.93 -3.95 -4.92
N ILE A 77 7.15 -3.43 -5.05
CA ILE A 77 7.84 -3.26 -6.34
C ILE A 77 8.06 -4.63 -7.00
N ASP A 78 8.61 -5.59 -6.25
CA ASP A 78 8.96 -6.91 -6.79
C ASP A 78 7.72 -7.67 -7.25
N ARG A 79 6.64 -7.70 -6.44
CA ARG A 79 5.39 -8.37 -6.81
C ARG A 79 4.70 -7.74 -8.02
N ILE A 80 4.74 -6.41 -8.12
CA ILE A 80 4.14 -5.71 -9.26
C ILE A 80 4.93 -6.03 -10.53
N ARG A 81 6.26 -6.03 -10.46
CA ARG A 81 7.12 -6.41 -11.59
C ARG A 81 6.87 -7.84 -12.02
N GLU A 82 6.90 -8.78 -11.07
CA GLU A 82 6.62 -10.19 -11.34
C GLU A 82 5.27 -10.37 -12.05
N LYS A 83 4.22 -9.71 -11.55
CA LYS A 83 2.88 -9.78 -12.17
C LYS A 83 2.86 -9.23 -13.59
N ILE A 84 3.45 -8.04 -13.82
CA ILE A 84 3.46 -7.41 -15.14
C ILE A 84 4.27 -8.24 -16.13
N THR A 85 5.44 -8.74 -15.71
CA THR A 85 6.28 -9.59 -16.55
C THR A 85 5.55 -10.86 -16.94
N GLY A 86 4.92 -11.57 -15.99
CA GLY A 86 4.15 -12.78 -16.32
C GLY A 86 2.97 -12.49 -17.26
N GLN A 87 2.30 -11.35 -17.10
CA GLN A 87 1.23 -10.95 -18.03
C GLN A 87 1.75 -10.63 -19.43
N ALA A 88 2.94 -10.03 -19.55
CA ALA A 88 3.57 -9.78 -20.83
C ALA A 88 3.98 -11.09 -21.51
N GLU A 89 4.56 -12.03 -20.75
CA GLU A 89 4.92 -13.37 -21.25
C GLU A 89 3.69 -14.13 -21.77
N ASP A 90 2.58 -14.11 -21.02
CA ASP A 90 1.31 -14.70 -21.44
C ASP A 90 0.80 -14.05 -22.74
N LEU A 91 0.85 -12.71 -22.83
CA LEU A 91 0.43 -11.96 -24.01
C LEU A 91 1.26 -12.33 -25.24
N ASP A 92 2.58 -12.34 -25.10
CA ASP A 92 3.52 -12.66 -26.18
C ASP A 92 3.30 -14.11 -26.66
N SER A 93 3.04 -15.05 -25.75
CA SER A 93 2.81 -16.45 -26.09
C SER A 93 1.54 -16.68 -26.93
N TYR A 94 0.52 -15.83 -26.77
CA TYR A 94 -0.75 -15.92 -27.50
C TYR A 94 -0.90 -14.90 -28.63
N GLU A 95 0.10 -14.03 -28.86
CA GLU A 95 -0.04 -12.87 -29.75
C GLU A 95 -0.52 -13.25 -31.16
N THR A 96 0.16 -14.22 -31.81
CA THR A 96 -0.18 -14.65 -33.18
C THR A 96 -1.61 -15.16 -33.27
N LEU A 97 -2.02 -16.03 -32.35
CA LEU A 97 -3.37 -16.63 -32.35
C LEU A 97 -4.44 -15.58 -32.06
N ALA A 98 -4.21 -14.71 -31.08
CA ALA A 98 -5.15 -13.67 -30.70
C ALA A 98 -5.35 -12.62 -31.81
N ARG A 99 -4.29 -12.26 -32.54
CA ARG A 99 -4.35 -11.29 -33.66
C ARG A 99 -5.12 -11.81 -34.88
N ASP A 100 -5.30 -13.12 -35.00
CA ASP A 100 -6.06 -13.75 -36.10
C ASP A 100 -7.59 -13.70 -35.90
N THR A 101 -8.06 -13.14 -34.79
CA THR A 101 -9.49 -13.06 -34.45
C THR A 101 -10.24 -11.89 -35.10
N ARG A 102 -9.66 -11.21 -36.08
CA ARG A 102 -10.30 -10.07 -36.76
C ARG A 102 -11.26 -10.54 -37.86
N PHE A 103 -12.36 -9.80 -38.04
CA PHE A 103 -13.27 -9.93 -39.19
C PHE A 103 -12.77 -9.12 -40.40
#